data_AF-A0AAD6YYZ2-F1
#
_entry.id   AF-A0AAD6YYZ2-F1
#
_cell.length_a   1.000
_cell.length_b   1.000
_cell.length_c   1.000
_cell.angle_alpha   90.00
_cell.angle_beta   90.00
_cell.angle_gamma   90.00
#
_symmetry.space_group_name_H-M   'P 1'
#
loop_
_entity.id
_entity.type
_entity.pdbx_description
1 polymer ?
#
loop_
_entity_poly.entity_id
_entity_poly.type
_entity_poly.pdbx_seq_one_letter_code
_entity_poly.pdbx_strand_id
1 'polypeptide(L)'
;KNIDNYAAAILLSSKISGYKGTIPTNTLLDILKKHRFDLPVGIENNPADYAKVITAVQDAFTQLRSKFKKALFSSLKVNKADKTIAPGPEHQNIFKVTQIFVDGTQCKVTIELCARVALMRSVFLQDSGPKFWDKLDGRLAAIRSEAKGDAKKITRAFRYILTKDQDDHGVKDYEINDNGVDTFQQEVDD
;
A
#
# COMPACT_ATOMS: atom_id res chain seq x y z
N LYS A 1 -9.40 -15.99 1.47
CA LYS A 1 -9.76 -15.39 2.78
C LYS A 1 -8.52 -15.04 3.60
N ASN A 2 -7.73 -16.00 4.10
CA ASN A 2 -6.53 -15.66 4.88
C ASN A 2 -5.44 -15.00 4.02
N ILE A 3 -5.12 -15.56 2.85
CA ILE A 3 -4.16 -14.96 1.90
C ILE A 3 -4.54 -13.51 1.57
N ASP A 4 -5.80 -13.24 1.23
CA ASP A 4 -6.26 -11.90 0.85
C ASP A 4 -6.13 -10.89 2.01
N ASN A 5 -6.50 -11.29 3.24
CA ASN A 5 -6.42 -10.43 4.42
C ASN A 5 -4.97 -10.06 4.74
N TYR A 6 -4.06 -11.04 4.75
CA TYR A 6 -2.65 -10.78 5.03
C TYR A 6 -1.95 -10.06 3.86
N ALA A 7 -2.32 -10.35 2.61
CA ALA A 7 -1.83 -9.60 1.46
C ALA A 7 -2.24 -8.13 1.55
N ALA A 8 -3.47 -7.84 1.98
CA ALA A 8 -3.93 -6.47 2.21
C ALA A 8 -3.13 -5.81 3.32
N ALA A 9 -2.98 -6.45 4.48
CA ALA A 9 -2.19 -5.92 5.59
C ALA A 9 -0.72 -5.65 5.24
N ILE A 10 -0.10 -6.53 4.44
CA ILE A 10 1.27 -6.32 3.95
C ILE A 10 1.34 -5.08 3.05
N LEU A 11 0.44 -4.94 2.07
CA LEU A 11 0.44 -3.77 1.18
C LEU A 11 -0.05 -2.49 1.86
N LEU A 12 -0.73 -2.58 3.00
CA LEU A 12 -1.14 -1.42 3.81
C LEU A 12 -0.12 -1.11 4.91
N SER A 13 0.89 -1.96 5.10
CA SER A 13 1.94 -1.71 6.08
C SER A 13 2.74 -0.46 5.74
N SER A 14 2.88 0.43 6.72
CA SER A 14 3.76 1.58 6.61
C SER A 14 5.25 1.21 6.67
N LYS A 15 5.58 -0.04 7.01
CA LYS A 15 6.96 -0.57 7.08
C LYS A 15 7.43 -1.21 5.77
N ILE A 16 6.53 -1.56 4.84
CA ILE A 16 6.90 -2.30 3.63
C ILE A 16 7.95 -1.56 2.79
N SER A 17 8.93 -2.33 2.31
CA SER A 17 10.05 -1.82 1.51
C SER A 17 9.74 -1.62 0.03
N GLY A 18 8.85 -2.43 -0.53
CA GLY A 18 8.32 -2.26 -1.89
C GLY A 18 7.01 -3.03 -2.08
N TYR A 19 6.18 -2.56 -3.00
CA TYR A 19 4.86 -3.12 -3.31
C TYR A 19 4.92 -4.18 -4.42
N LYS A 20 6.06 -4.33 -5.10
CA LYS A 20 6.29 -5.35 -6.12
C LYS A 20 7.53 -6.18 -5.79
N GLY A 21 7.65 -7.31 -6.47
CA GLY A 21 8.80 -8.19 -6.39
C GLY A 21 8.64 -9.27 -5.32
N THR A 22 9.77 -9.81 -4.90
CA THR A 22 9.82 -10.96 -4.00
C THR A 22 9.56 -10.59 -2.55
N ILE A 23 9.79 -9.34 -2.14
CA ILE A 23 9.63 -8.90 -0.74
C ILE A 23 8.21 -9.17 -0.22
N PRO A 24 7.12 -8.57 -0.77
CA PRO A 24 5.77 -8.83 -0.28
C PRO A 24 5.40 -10.32 -0.37
N THR A 25 5.84 -10.98 -1.44
CA THR A 25 5.59 -12.41 -1.68
C THR A 25 6.20 -13.26 -0.58
N ASN A 26 7.48 -13.06 -0.26
CA ASN A 26 8.21 -13.81 0.75
C ASN A 26 7.64 -13.55 2.14
N THR A 27 7.33 -12.28 2.47
CA THR A 27 6.68 -11.93 3.75
C THR A 27 5.37 -12.71 3.93
N LEU A 28 4.52 -12.76 2.90
CA LEU A 28 3.27 -13.52 3.00
C LEU A 28 3.51 -15.03 3.11
N LEU A 29 4.44 -15.58 2.32
CA LEU A 29 4.78 -17.00 2.39
C LEU A 29 5.32 -17.39 3.77
N ASP A 30 6.08 -16.53 4.43
CA ASP A 30 6.61 -16.79 5.76
C ASP A 30 5.51 -16.73 6.84
N ILE A 31 4.54 -15.82 6.71
CA ILE A 31 3.32 -15.82 7.54
C ILE A 31 2.52 -17.10 7.32
N LEU A 32 2.31 -17.53 6.07
CA LEU A 32 1.59 -18.77 5.76
C LEU A 32 2.29 -20.00 6.36
N LYS A 33 3.63 -20.06 6.32
CA LYS A 33 4.40 -21.14 6.96
C LYS A 33 4.25 -21.14 8.48
N LYS A 34 4.30 -19.95 9.10
CA LYS A 34 4.20 -19.76 10.55
C LYS A 34 2.84 -20.20 11.09
N HIS A 35 1.76 -19.75 10.44
CA HIS A 35 0.40 -20.00 10.93
C HIS A 35 -0.25 -21.26 10.34
N ARG A 36 0.33 -21.82 9.28
CA ARG A 36 -0.15 -22.95 8.48
C ARG A 36 -1.50 -22.75 7.80
N PHE A 37 -2.53 -22.18 8.44
CA PHE A 37 -3.86 -21.95 7.87
C PHE A 37 -4.37 -23.14 7.03
N ASP A 38 -4.34 -24.34 7.60
CA ASP A 38 -4.75 -25.60 6.97
C ASP A 38 -3.85 -26.07 5.79
N LEU A 39 -2.67 -25.46 5.60
CA LEU A 39 -1.68 -25.98 4.67
C LEU A 39 -1.19 -27.36 5.11
N PRO A 40 -1.18 -28.36 4.20
CA PRO A 40 -0.65 -29.68 4.50
C PRO A 40 0.79 -29.62 5.01
N VAL A 41 1.08 -30.46 6.01
CA VAL A 41 2.43 -30.57 6.56
C VAL A 41 3.39 -31.04 5.45
N GLY A 42 4.45 -30.26 5.22
CA GLY A 42 5.47 -30.59 4.23
C GLY A 42 5.07 -30.27 2.79
N ILE A 43 4.00 -29.51 2.54
CA ILE A 43 3.64 -29.04 1.19
C ILE A 43 4.80 -28.31 0.50
N GLU A 44 5.67 -27.66 1.28
CA GLU A 44 6.87 -26.96 0.81
C GLU A 44 7.87 -27.91 0.11
N ASN A 45 7.85 -29.20 0.46
CA ASN A 45 8.70 -30.22 -0.14
C ASN A 45 8.13 -30.76 -1.47
N ASN A 46 6.90 -30.38 -1.83
CA ASN A 46 6.27 -30.71 -3.11
C ASN A 46 6.24 -29.45 -3.99
N PRO A 47 7.17 -29.30 -4.96
CA PRO A 47 7.27 -28.09 -5.76
C PRO A 47 5.99 -27.76 -6.55
N ALA A 48 5.27 -28.78 -7.03
CA ALA A 48 4.07 -28.58 -7.84
C ALA A 48 2.91 -28.02 -7.02
N ASP A 49 2.70 -28.53 -5.80
CA ASP A 49 1.65 -28.03 -4.93
C ASP A 49 2.03 -26.72 -4.25
N TYR A 50 3.29 -26.54 -3.86
CA TYR A 50 3.75 -25.27 -3.32
C TYR A 50 3.72 -24.14 -4.36
N ALA A 51 3.96 -24.44 -5.64
CA ALA A 51 3.79 -23.47 -6.73
C ALA A 51 2.35 -22.93 -6.79
N LYS A 52 1.32 -23.72 -6.49
CA LYS A 52 -0.08 -23.24 -6.43
C LYS A 52 -0.27 -22.22 -5.31
N VAL A 53 0.37 -22.43 -4.16
CA VAL A 53 0.34 -21.47 -3.03
C VAL A 53 1.02 -20.17 -3.43
N ILE A 54 2.19 -20.24 -4.06
CA ILE A 54 2.92 -19.07 -4.56
C ILE A 54 2.06 -18.30 -5.58
N THR A 55 1.43 -18.98 -6.53
CA THR A 55 0.53 -18.35 -7.52
C THR A 55 -0.63 -17.65 -6.83
N ALA A 56 -1.30 -18.29 -5.87
CA ALA A 56 -2.40 -17.68 -5.13
C ALA A 56 -1.97 -16.40 -4.40
N VAL A 57 -0.79 -16.40 -3.79
CA VAL A 57 -0.18 -15.21 -3.14
C VAL A 57 0.08 -14.09 -4.16
N GLN A 58 0.69 -14.42 -5.30
CA GLN A 58 1.00 -13.44 -6.36
C GLN A 58 -0.27 -12.85 -6.99
N ASP A 59 -1.30 -13.67 -7.17
CA ASP A 59 -2.61 -13.25 -7.67
C ASP A 59 -3.28 -12.29 -6.69
N ALA A 60 -3.27 -12.58 -5.38
CA ALA A 60 -3.83 -11.70 -4.36
C ALA A 60 -3.16 -10.31 -4.37
N PHE A 61 -1.81 -10.26 -4.43
CA PHE A 61 -1.09 -8.99 -4.56
C PHE A 61 -1.38 -8.26 -5.88
N THR A 62 -1.60 -8.99 -6.97
CA THR A 62 -1.94 -8.39 -8.27
C THR A 62 -3.35 -7.78 -8.25
N GLN A 63 -4.31 -8.47 -7.66
CA GLN A 63 -5.69 -7.99 -7.51
C GLN A 63 -5.75 -6.76 -6.59
N LEU A 64 -5.07 -6.79 -5.44
CA LEU A 64 -5.01 -5.66 -4.51
C LEU A 64 -4.35 -4.43 -5.15
N ARG A 65 -3.23 -4.59 -5.84
CA ARG A 65 -2.60 -3.50 -6.61
C ARG A 65 -3.54 -2.93 -7.67
N SER A 66 -4.27 -3.79 -8.37
CA SER A 66 -5.29 -3.32 -9.33
C SER A 66 -6.39 -2.51 -8.63
N LYS A 67 -6.91 -2.98 -7.48
CA LYS A 67 -7.87 -2.26 -6.62
C LYS A 67 -7.33 -0.89 -6.22
N PHE A 68 -6.09 -0.82 -5.72
CA PHE A 68 -5.45 0.42 -5.28
C PHE A 68 -5.26 1.43 -6.41
N LYS A 69 -4.79 1.00 -7.59
CA LYS A 69 -4.71 1.91 -8.75
C LYS A 69 -6.07 2.47 -9.16
N LYS A 70 -7.12 1.64 -9.11
CA LYS A 70 -8.49 2.10 -9.40
C LYS A 70 -8.97 3.11 -8.35
N ALA A 71 -8.73 2.87 -7.07
CA ALA A 71 -9.07 3.81 -6.00
C ALA A 71 -8.35 5.15 -6.16
N LEU A 72 -7.05 5.14 -6.48
CA LEU A 72 -6.29 6.35 -6.79
C LEU A 72 -6.87 7.09 -8.00
N PHE A 73 -7.15 6.39 -9.09
CA PHE A 73 -7.79 6.96 -10.27
C PHE A 73 -9.15 7.60 -9.95
N SER A 74 -10.01 6.91 -9.19
CA SER A 74 -11.33 7.40 -8.79
C SER A 74 -11.27 8.57 -7.81
N SER A 75 -10.19 8.69 -7.02
CA SER A 75 -10.00 9.83 -6.10
C SER A 75 -9.60 11.13 -6.79
N LEU A 76 -9.24 11.05 -8.08
CA LEU A 76 -8.73 12.16 -8.88
C LEU A 76 -9.74 12.52 -9.97
N LYS A 77 -9.80 13.81 -10.35
CA LYS A 77 -10.60 14.21 -11.50
C LYS A 77 -9.81 13.95 -12.79
N VAL A 78 -10.39 13.14 -13.66
CA VAL A 78 -9.84 12.86 -14.99
C VAL A 78 -10.53 13.78 -15.98
N ASN A 79 -9.77 14.67 -16.61
CA ASN A 79 -10.28 15.42 -17.73
C ASN A 79 -10.48 14.45 -18.92
N LYS A 80 -11.74 14.22 -19.27
CA LYS A 80 -12.12 13.24 -20.31
C LYS A 80 -11.66 13.66 -21.71
N ALA A 81 -11.39 14.95 -21.94
CA ALA A 81 -11.04 15.49 -23.25
C ALA A 81 -9.57 15.23 -23.62
N ASP A 82 -8.65 15.34 -22.67
CA ASP A 82 -7.20 15.23 -22.89
C ASP A 82 -6.53 14.13 -22.06
N LYS A 83 -7.33 13.37 -21.27
CA LYS A 83 -6.87 12.35 -20.32
C LYS A 83 -5.89 12.87 -19.26
N THR A 84 -5.82 14.19 -19.06
CA THR A 84 -5.02 14.77 -17.99
C THR A 84 -5.71 14.55 -16.65
N ILE A 85 -4.90 14.32 -15.62
CA ILE A 85 -5.37 14.16 -14.25
C ILE A 85 -5.04 15.47 -13.55
N ALA A 86 -6.05 16.22 -13.14
CA ALA A 86 -5.87 17.54 -12.55
C ALA A 86 -6.70 17.72 -11.29
N PRO A 87 -6.24 18.57 -10.35
CA PRO A 87 -7.05 18.93 -9.22
C PRO A 87 -8.23 19.90 -9.60
N GLY A 88 -9.51 19.46 -9.62
CA GLY A 88 -10.75 20.25 -9.46
C GLY A 88 -11.51 20.17 -8.09
N PRO A 89 -12.79 20.57 -8.01
CA PRO A 89 -13.50 20.77 -6.72
C PRO A 89 -14.04 19.49 -6.05
N GLU A 90 -13.93 18.31 -6.67
CA GLU A 90 -14.54 17.04 -6.20
C GLU A 90 -13.49 15.97 -5.81
N HIS A 91 -12.28 16.37 -5.37
CA HIS A 91 -11.33 15.35 -4.92
C HIS A 91 -11.70 14.77 -3.59
N GLN A 92 -11.40 13.50 -3.46
CA GLN A 92 -11.33 12.89 -2.16
C GLN A 92 -10.06 13.38 -1.45
N ASN A 93 -10.24 13.89 -0.23
CA ASN A 93 -9.13 14.12 0.67
C ASN A 93 -8.40 12.78 0.94
N ILE A 94 -7.13 12.85 1.33
CA ILE A 94 -6.30 11.65 1.49
C ILE A 94 -6.86 10.64 2.49
N PHE A 95 -7.56 11.11 3.51
CA PHE A 95 -8.22 10.26 4.48
C PHE A 95 -9.32 9.42 3.83
N LYS A 96 -10.18 10.03 3.01
CA LYS A 96 -11.22 9.33 2.24
C LYS A 96 -10.64 8.31 1.26
N VAL A 97 -9.54 8.64 0.58
CA VAL A 97 -8.85 7.68 -0.28
C VAL A 97 -8.33 6.50 0.55
N THR A 98 -7.74 6.79 1.71
CA THR A 98 -7.20 5.76 2.60
C THR A 98 -8.30 4.88 3.20
N GLN A 99 -9.49 5.43 3.47
CA GLN A 99 -10.67 4.65 3.88
C GLN A 99 -11.04 3.61 2.83
N ILE A 100 -10.95 3.93 1.54
CA ILE A 100 -11.23 2.97 0.44
C ILE A 100 -10.17 1.85 0.40
N PHE A 101 -8.92 2.14 0.76
CA PHE A 101 -7.84 1.16 0.79
C PHE A 101 -8.05 0.11 1.88
N VAL A 102 -8.48 0.55 3.06
CA VAL A 102 -8.73 -0.33 4.21
C VAL A 102 -10.13 -0.96 4.20
N ASP A 103 -11.02 -0.52 3.31
CA ASP A 103 -12.38 -1.07 3.20
C ASP A 103 -12.37 -2.57 2.90
N GLY A 104 -13.11 -3.31 3.73
CA GLY A 104 -13.17 -4.77 3.71
C GLY A 104 -11.94 -5.47 4.30
N THR A 105 -11.02 -4.73 4.95
CA THR A 105 -9.83 -5.28 5.62
C THR A 105 -9.94 -5.13 7.14
N GLN A 106 -9.02 -5.73 7.88
CA GLN A 106 -8.91 -5.54 9.33
C GLN A 106 -8.05 -4.31 9.71
N CYS A 107 -7.40 -3.66 8.73
CA CYS A 107 -6.50 -2.54 8.96
C CYS A 107 -7.26 -1.24 9.28
N LYS A 108 -6.63 -0.34 10.03
CA LYS A 108 -7.14 1.00 10.31
C LYS A 108 -6.43 2.08 9.50
N VAL A 109 -7.12 3.20 9.31
CA VAL A 109 -6.51 4.42 8.76
C VAL A 109 -5.62 5.06 9.83
N THR A 110 -4.32 5.14 9.56
CA THR A 110 -3.35 5.87 10.40
C THR A 110 -2.71 7.02 9.62
N ILE A 111 -2.00 7.91 10.32
CA ILE A 111 -1.28 9.03 9.69
C ILE A 111 -0.19 8.50 8.75
N GLU A 112 0.53 7.45 9.15
CA GLU A 112 1.57 6.81 8.34
C GLU A 112 1.00 6.19 7.08
N LEU A 113 -0.15 5.52 7.18
CA LEU A 113 -0.83 4.95 6.03
C LEU A 113 -1.31 6.06 5.09
N CYS A 114 -1.91 7.15 5.60
CA CYS A 114 -2.26 8.30 4.77
C CYS A 114 -1.03 8.88 4.05
N ALA A 115 0.12 9.00 4.73
CA ALA A 115 1.35 9.47 4.09
C ALA A 115 1.87 8.52 3.00
N ARG A 116 1.67 7.20 3.18
CA ARG A 116 1.98 6.20 2.14
C ARG A 116 1.06 6.32 0.94
N VAL A 117 -0.25 6.47 1.16
CA VAL A 117 -1.22 6.69 0.08
C VAL A 117 -0.95 8.02 -0.63
N ALA A 118 -0.54 9.07 0.09
CA ALA A 118 -0.15 10.36 -0.50
C ALA A 118 1.06 10.21 -1.42
N LEU A 119 2.07 9.42 -1.01
CA LEU A 119 3.18 9.07 -1.88
C LEU A 119 2.69 8.32 -3.13
N MET A 120 1.81 7.31 -2.97
CA MET A 120 1.23 6.60 -4.10
C MET A 120 0.53 7.53 -5.07
N ARG A 121 -0.32 8.44 -4.56
CA ARG A 121 -1.06 9.42 -5.36
C ARG A 121 -0.12 10.36 -6.10
N SER A 122 0.93 10.85 -5.43
CA SER A 122 1.94 11.71 -6.06
C SER A 122 2.69 11.03 -7.22
N VAL A 123 3.00 9.74 -7.09
CA VAL A 123 3.63 8.95 -8.16
C VAL A 123 2.62 8.64 -9.27
N PHE A 124 1.36 8.38 -8.91
CA PHE A 124 0.30 8.08 -9.87
C PHE A 124 -0.01 9.27 -10.79
N LEU A 125 0.00 10.48 -10.23
CA LEU A 125 -0.13 11.73 -10.99
C LEU A 125 1.02 11.95 -11.99
N GLN A 126 2.22 11.45 -11.69
CA GLN A 126 3.36 11.53 -12.60
C GLN A 126 3.35 10.44 -13.67
N ASP A 127 2.93 9.23 -13.31
CA ASP A 127 2.83 8.08 -14.21
C ASP A 127 1.86 7.03 -13.67
N SER A 128 0.65 6.99 -14.25
CA SER A 128 -0.38 5.99 -13.94
C SER A 128 -0.25 4.72 -14.79
N GLY A 129 0.79 4.61 -15.63
CA GLY A 129 1.00 3.55 -16.60
C GLY A 129 1.52 2.23 -16.02
N PRO A 130 2.04 1.34 -16.87
CA PRO A 130 2.53 0.01 -16.46
C PRO A 130 3.69 0.06 -15.45
N LYS A 131 4.51 1.11 -15.49
CA LYS A 131 5.68 1.29 -14.62
C LYS A 131 5.37 1.96 -13.28
N PHE A 132 4.11 2.28 -13.00
CA PHE A 132 3.69 2.95 -11.76
C PHE A 132 4.28 2.31 -10.49
N TRP A 133 4.13 0.99 -10.34
CA TRP A 133 4.63 0.28 -9.15
C TRP A 133 6.15 0.30 -9.04
N ASP A 134 6.86 0.16 -10.17
CA ASP A 134 8.33 0.22 -10.20
C ASP A 134 8.83 1.62 -9.81
N LYS A 135 8.12 2.67 -10.26
CA LYS A 135 8.41 4.07 -9.87
C LYS A 135 8.12 4.34 -8.40
N LEU A 136 7.03 3.78 -7.87
CA LEU A 136 6.69 3.90 -6.45
C LEU A 136 7.75 3.24 -5.57
N ASP A 137 8.17 2.02 -5.92
CA ASP A 137 9.23 1.30 -5.21
C ASP A 137 10.57 2.02 -5.33
N GLY A 138 10.89 2.57 -6.50
CA GLY A 138 12.06 3.42 -6.70
C GLY A 138 12.03 4.68 -5.83
N ARG A 139 10.86 5.31 -5.67
CA ARG A 139 10.71 6.50 -4.81
C ARG A 139 10.84 6.15 -3.33
N LEU A 140 10.32 5.00 -2.90
CA LEU A 140 10.55 4.47 -1.55
C LEU A 140 12.03 4.20 -1.28
N ALA A 141 12.73 3.57 -2.22
CA ALA A 141 14.16 3.32 -2.11
C ALA A 141 14.96 4.63 -2.03
N ALA A 142 14.62 5.63 -2.85
CA ALA A 142 15.26 6.95 -2.82
C ALA A 142 15.08 7.63 -1.45
N ILE A 143 13.87 7.65 -0.88
CA ILE A 143 13.61 8.22 0.45
C ILE A 143 14.50 7.57 1.51
N ARG A 144 14.64 6.23 1.49
CA ARG A 144 15.49 5.50 2.45
C ARG A 144 16.98 5.79 2.25
N SER A 145 17.42 5.84 1.00
CA SER A 145 18.80 6.12 0.63
C SER A 145 19.21 7.53 1.06
N GLU A 146 18.41 8.54 0.75
CA GLU A 146 18.62 9.94 1.16
C GLU A 146 18.60 10.10 2.69
N ALA A 147 17.74 9.34 3.37
CA ALA A 147 17.71 9.31 4.83
C ALA A 147 18.89 8.55 5.46
N LYS A 148 19.64 7.75 4.69
CA LYS A 148 20.68 6.84 5.19
C LYS A 148 20.18 5.91 6.31
N GLY A 149 18.93 5.45 6.19
CA GLY A 149 18.27 4.61 7.20
C GLY A 149 17.82 5.35 8.48
N ASP A 150 18.01 6.67 8.58
CA ASP A 150 17.55 7.45 9.73
C ASP A 150 16.02 7.54 9.75
N ALA A 151 15.38 6.88 10.72
CA ALA A 151 13.94 6.85 10.88
C ALA A 151 13.32 8.25 10.99
N LYS A 152 13.97 9.20 11.68
CA LYS A 152 13.45 10.57 11.84
C LYS A 152 13.41 11.31 10.50
N LYS A 153 14.42 11.09 9.64
CA LYS A 153 14.45 11.67 8.29
C LYS A 153 13.40 11.05 7.38
N ILE A 154 13.20 9.73 7.46
CA ILE A 154 12.14 9.04 6.73
C ILE A 154 10.76 9.58 7.14
N THR A 155 10.48 9.67 8.44
CA THR A 155 9.23 10.24 8.96
C THR A 155 9.04 11.68 8.50
N ARG A 156 10.10 12.50 8.51
CA ARG A 156 10.04 13.88 8.00
C ARG A 156 9.69 13.95 6.51
N ALA A 157 10.26 13.06 5.70
CA ALA A 157 9.96 12.99 4.26
C ALA A 157 8.49 12.62 4.02
N PHE A 158 7.96 11.61 4.73
CA PHE A 158 6.56 11.22 4.63
C PHE A 158 5.60 12.29 5.13
N ARG A 159 5.95 13.00 6.22
CA ARG A 159 5.16 14.14 6.70
C ARG A 159 5.09 15.24 5.64
N TYR A 160 6.21 15.57 5.01
CA TYR A 160 6.24 16.55 3.93
C TYR A 160 5.37 16.12 2.74
N ILE A 161 5.44 14.86 2.33
CA ILE A 161 4.61 14.30 1.26
C ILE A 161 3.13 14.42 1.60
N LEU A 162 2.74 14.04 2.83
CA LEU A 162 1.36 14.14 3.29
C LEU A 162 0.87 15.60 3.32
N THR A 163 1.68 16.53 3.85
CA THR A 163 1.33 17.96 3.87
C THR A 163 1.13 18.50 2.46
N LYS A 164 2.04 18.21 1.54
CA LYS A 164 1.91 18.64 0.15
C LYS A 164 0.64 18.10 -0.50
N ASP A 165 0.36 16.82 -0.29
CA ASP A 165 -0.84 16.16 -0.81
C ASP A 165 -2.14 16.76 -0.23
N GLN A 166 -2.14 17.16 1.05
CA GLN A 166 -3.24 17.90 1.67
C GLN A 166 -3.42 19.30 1.06
N ASP A 167 -2.32 20.00 0.79
CA ASP A 167 -2.34 21.35 0.20
C ASP A 167 -2.83 21.31 -1.26
N ASP A 168 -2.43 20.28 -2.02
CA ASP A 168 -2.78 20.11 -3.43
C ASP A 168 -4.25 19.64 -3.64
N HIS A 169 -4.86 18.97 -2.66
CA HIS A 169 -6.16 18.31 -2.83
C HIS A 169 -7.30 18.78 -1.89
N GLY A 170 -7.03 19.53 -0.80
CA GLY A 170 -8.02 20.03 0.17
C GLY A 170 -8.83 18.90 0.87
N VAL A 171 -9.67 19.10 1.89
CA VAL A 171 -9.78 20.05 3.01
C VAL A 171 -9.25 19.29 4.25
N LYS A 172 -8.67 19.97 5.25
CA LYS A 172 -8.30 19.35 6.54
C LYS A 172 -9.52 19.27 7.48
N ASP A 173 -10.61 18.70 6.99
CA ASP A 173 -11.89 18.55 7.72
C ASP A 173 -12.02 17.19 8.42
N TYR A 174 -10.91 16.47 8.57
CA TYR A 174 -10.87 15.15 9.17
C TYR A 174 -9.83 15.11 10.28
N GLU A 175 -10.16 14.35 11.33
CA GLU A 175 -9.22 13.96 12.37
C GLU A 175 -8.86 12.49 12.17
N ILE A 176 -7.57 12.19 12.14
CA ILE A 176 -7.08 10.81 12.17
C ILE A 176 -6.82 10.48 13.63
N ASN A 177 -7.60 9.56 14.18
CA ASN A 177 -7.34 9.01 15.51
C ASN A 177 -6.05 8.18 15.46
N ASP A 178 -4.93 8.80 15.82
CA ASP A 178 -3.60 8.18 15.84
C ASP A 178 -3.39 7.34 17.10
N ASN A 179 -4.22 6.32 17.27
CA ASN A 179 -4.09 5.33 18.34
C ASN A 179 -3.10 4.21 17.95
N GLY A 180 -2.25 4.43 16.95
CA GLY A 180 -1.37 3.43 16.37
C GLY A 180 -2.10 2.40 15.49
N VAL A 181 -1.32 1.41 15.03
CA VAL A 181 -1.82 0.26 14.28
C VAL A 181 -2.57 -0.71 15.22
N ASP A 182 -3.53 -1.48 14.70
CA ASP A 182 -4.19 -2.53 15.48
C ASP A 182 -3.29 -3.77 15.67
N THR A 183 -3.72 -4.67 16.54
CA THR A 183 -2.99 -5.91 16.88
C THR A 183 -2.71 -6.77 15.64
N PHE A 184 -3.61 -6.78 14.66
CA PHE A 184 -3.45 -7.56 13.45
C PHE A 184 -2.36 -6.98 12.55
N GLN A 185 -2.39 -5.67 12.31
CA GLN A 185 -1.35 -4.99 11.55
C GLN A 185 0.00 -5.05 12.28
N GLN A 186 0.02 -5.01 13.61
CA GLN A 186 1.24 -5.18 14.39
C GLN A 186 1.86 -6.58 14.21
N GLU A 187 1.04 -7.64 14.20
CA GLU A 187 1.50 -9.00 13.91
C GLU A 187 2.11 -9.16 12.51
N VAL A 188 1.63 -8.40 11.53
CA VAL A 188 2.19 -8.39 10.16
C VAL A 188 3.47 -7.57 10.07
N ASP A 189 3.59 -6.54 10.91
CA ASP A 189 4.68 -5.59 10.92
C ASP A 189 5.89 -6.03 11.78
N ASP A 190 5.74 -7.11 12.57
CA ASP A 190 6.74 -7.70 13.48
C ASP A 190 7.33 -9.00 12.92
#